data_AF-E6UC00-F1
#
_entry.id   AF-E6UC00-F1
#
_cell.length_a   1.000
_cell.length_b   1.000
_cell.length_c   1.000
_cell.angle_alpha   90.00
_cell.angle_beta   90.00
_cell.angle_gamma   90.00
#
_symmetry.space_group_name_H-M   'P 1'
#
loop_
_entity.id
_entity.type
_entity.pdbx_description
1 polymer ?
#
loop_
_entity_poly.entity_id
_entity_poly.type
_entity_poly.pdbx_seq_one_letter_code
_entity_poly.pdbx_strand_id
1 'polypeptide(L)' 'MKKTIITMSSITYAMKAKEYLNSLGYWCEVERTRKNIGSGCGYSIVVRDDADIIIRQLERVNIPYKGIYSV' A
#
# COMPACT_ATOMS: atom_id res chain seq x y z
N MET A 1 -4.13 -15.49 6.60
CA MET A 1 -3.71 -14.54 5.55
C MET A 1 -3.33 -13.26 6.25
N LYS A 2 -2.09 -12.80 6.09
CA LYS A 2 -1.65 -11.53 6.68
C LYS A 2 -2.24 -10.37 5.88
N LYS A 3 -2.64 -9.30 6.56
CA LYS A 3 -3.13 -8.09 5.92
C LYS A 3 -2.07 -7.01 6.08
N THR A 4 -1.62 -6.45 4.97
CA THR A 4 -0.66 -5.35 4.99
C THR A 4 -1.37 -4.06 4.61
N ILE A 5 -1.21 -3.02 5.42
CA ILE A 5 -1.75 -1.69 5.18
C ILE A 5 -0.58 -0.74 4.95
N ILE A 6 -0.56 -0.09 3.80
CA ILE A 6 0.51 0.80 3.37
C ILE A 6 -0.06 2.20 3.22
N THR A 7 0.37 3.10 4.09
CA THR A 7 -0.01 4.52 4.02
C THR A 7 0.78 5.20 2.91
N MET A 8 0.08 5.92 2.04
CA MET A 8 0.70 6.55 0.86
C MET A 8 0.92 8.05 1.05
N SER A 9 1.90 8.56 0.31
CA SER A 9 2.25 9.98 0.27
C SER A 9 1.27 10.81 -0.58
N SER A 10 0.61 10.20 -1.58
CA SER A 10 -0.45 10.81 -2.39
C SER A 10 -1.44 9.77 -2.92
N ILE A 11 -2.64 10.22 -3.34
CA ILE A 11 -3.63 9.35 -4.00
C ILE A 11 -3.09 8.78 -5.33
N THR A 12 -2.28 9.55 -6.06
CA THR A 12 -1.68 9.10 -7.33
C THR A 12 -0.76 7.90 -7.11
N TYR A 13 0.07 7.93 -6.06
CA TYR A 13 0.91 6.78 -5.72
C TYR A 13 0.09 5.59 -5.24
N ALA A 14 -1.00 5.83 -4.51
CA ALA A 14 -1.91 4.76 -4.10
C ALA A 14 -2.52 4.03 -5.32
N MET A 15 -2.95 4.77 -6.33
CA MET A 15 -3.51 4.20 -7.56
C MET A 15 -2.45 3.47 -8.38
N LYS A 16 -1.24 4.06 -8.54
CA LYS A 16 -0.12 3.41 -9.25
C LYS A 16 0.29 2.09 -8.62
N ALA A 17 0.43 2.06 -7.29
CA ALA A 17 0.80 0.84 -6.59
C ALA A 17 -0.32 -0.21 -6.66
N LYS A 18 -1.60 0.19 -6.61
CA LYS A 18 -2.71 -0.73 -6.85
C LYS A 18 -2.63 -1.36 -8.24
N GLU A 19 -2.42 -0.56 -9.27
CA GLU A 19 -2.36 -1.02 -10.66
C GLU A 19 -1.16 -1.97 -10.88
N TYR A 20 -0.01 -1.63 -10.30
CA TYR A 20 1.19 -2.46 -10.35
C TYR A 20 1.02 -3.79 -9.59
N LEU A 21 0.47 -3.77 -8.38
CA LEU A 21 0.27 -4.99 -7.60
C LEU A 21 -0.80 -5.89 -8.24
N ASN A 22 -1.87 -5.32 -8.78
CA ASN A 22 -2.88 -6.08 -9.52
C ASN A 22 -2.33 -6.71 -10.80
N SER A 23 -1.43 -6.04 -11.54
CA SER A 23 -0.82 -6.62 -12.75
C SER A 23 0.08 -7.82 -12.44
N LEU A 24 0.60 -7.90 -11.21
CA LEU A 24 1.34 -9.05 -10.69
C LEU A 24 0.45 -10.15 -10.10
N GLY A 25 -0.87 -9.93 -10.04
CA GLY A 25 -1.84 -10.89 -9.48
C GLY A 25 -2.04 -10.78 -7.97
N TYR A 26 -1.48 -9.76 -7.30
CA TYR A 26 -1.73 -9.53 -5.88
C TYR A 26 -3.07 -8.85 -5.65
N TRP A 27 -3.84 -9.37 -4.71
CA TRP A 27 -5.08 -8.71 -4.30
C TRP A 27 -4.77 -7.44 -3.50
N CYS A 28 -5.19 -6.29 -4.02
CA CYS A 28 -5.00 -5.01 -3.35
C CYS A 28 -6.19 -4.04 -3.54
N GLU A 29 -6.45 -3.22 -2.52
CA GLU A 29 -7.53 -2.26 -2.49
C GLU A 29 -7.06 -0.92 -1.91
N VAL A 30 -7.54 0.19 -2.48
CA VAL A 30 -7.20 1.54 -1.99
C VAL A 30 -8.33 1.99 -1.07
N GLU A 31 -8.00 2.24 0.19
CA GLU A 31 -8.93 2.71 1.21
C GLU A 31 -8.51 4.09 1.74
N ARG A 32 -9.45 4.84 2.31
CA ARG A 32 -9.10 6.06 3.04
C ARG A 32 -8.44 5.70 4.37
N THR A 33 -7.27 6.27 4.64
CA THR A 33 -6.54 6.10 5.91
C THR A 33 -7.42 6.58 7.05
N ARG A 34 -7.74 5.70 8.01
CA ARG A 34 -8.44 6.09 9.23
C ARG A 34 -7.59 7.10 9.99
N LYS A 35 -8.23 8.12 10.59
CA LYS A 35 -7.57 9.24 11.29
C LYS A 35 -6.54 8.83 12.38
N ASN A 36 -6.55 7.58 12.82
CA ASN A 36 -5.68 7.06 13.90
C ASN A 36 -4.47 6.23 13.42
N ILE A 37 -4.24 6.04 12.11
CA ILE A 37 -3.19 5.11 11.60
C ILE A 37 -2.01 5.85 10.93
N GLY A 38 -2.05 7.18 10.81
CA GLY A 38 -0.86 7.97 10.48
C GLY A 38 -1.09 9.18 9.58
N SER A 39 -0.14 10.12 9.64
CA SER A 39 -0.11 11.41 8.94
C SER A 39 0.25 11.25 7.44
N GLY A 40 -0.57 10.50 6.70
CA GLY A 40 -0.49 10.34 5.24
C GLY A 40 -1.37 11.35 4.46
N CYS A 41 -1.52 11.15 3.15
CA CYS A 41 -2.45 11.93 2.31
C CYS A 41 -3.93 11.59 2.52
N GLY A 42 -4.25 10.78 3.53
CA GLY A 42 -5.59 10.23 3.76
C GLY A 42 -5.92 8.99 2.92
N TYR A 43 -4.97 8.42 2.18
CA TYR A 43 -5.13 7.16 1.43
C TYR A 43 -4.11 6.10 1.83
N SER A 44 -4.57 4.85 1.87
CA SER A 44 -3.79 3.66 2.16
C SER A 44 -4.10 2.56 1.15
N ILE A 45 -3.14 1.69 0.89
CA ILE A 45 -3.35 0.45 0.15
C ILE A 45 -3.42 -0.70 1.14
N VAL A 46 -4.45 -1.51 1.01
CA VAL A 46 -4.61 -2.76 1.72
C VAL A 46 -4.24 -3.89 0.78
N VAL A 47 -3.34 -4.76 1.22
CA VAL A 47 -2.88 -5.94 0.46
C VAL A 47 -3.05 -7.18 1.33
N ARG A 48 -3.54 -8.28 0.75
CA ARG A 48 -3.70 -9.56 1.46
C ARG A 48 -2.47 -10.45 1.31
N ASP A 49 -1.30 -9.87 1.52
CA ASP A 49 -0.02 -10.56 1.38
C ASP A 49 0.99 -10.04 2.41
N ASP A 50 2.14 -10.70 2.46
CA ASP A 50 3.24 -10.40 3.37
C ASP A 50 3.87 -9.02 3.08
N ALA A 51 4.05 -8.22 4.14
CA ALA A 51 4.51 -6.85 4.02
C ALA A 51 5.88 -6.76 3.33
N ASP A 52 6.80 -7.67 3.65
CA ASP A 52 8.15 -7.72 3.07
C ASP A 52 8.14 -7.94 1.56
N ILE A 53 7.22 -8.76 1.06
CA ILE A 53 7.06 -9.01 -0.38
C ILE A 53 6.58 -7.74 -1.06
N ILE A 54 5.55 -7.11 -0.49
CA ILE A 54 4.97 -5.90 -1.08
C ILE A 54 5.95 -4.73 -1.05
N ILE A 55 6.73 -4.57 0.03
CA ILE A 55 7.80 -3.56 0.12
C ILE A 55 8.78 -3.72 -1.03
N ARG A 56 9.28 -4.94 -1.25
CA ARG A 56 10.22 -5.21 -2.35
C ARG A 56 9.63 -4.88 -3.72
N GLN A 57 8.34 -5.15 -3.92
CA GLN A 57 7.67 -4.78 -5.17
C GLN A 57 7.55 -3.26 -5.32
N LEU A 58 7.16 -2.54 -4.26
CA LEU A 58 7.04 -1.08 -4.30
C LEU A 58 8.39 -0.38 -4.52
N GLU A 59 9.45 -0.88 -3.89
CA GLU A 59 10.81 -0.37 -4.06
C GLU A 59 11.34 -0.60 -5.49
N ARG A 60 11.01 -1.74 -6.11
CA ARG A 60 11.36 -2.02 -7.51
C ARG A 60 10.83 -0.99 -8.50
N VAL A 61 9.65 -0.42 -8.22
CA VAL A 61 9.03 0.62 -9.06
C VAL A 61 9.19 2.03 -8.50
N ASN A 62 10.05 2.22 -7.48
CA ASN A 62 10.29 3.50 -6.82
C ASN A 62 9.01 4.23 -6.38
N ILE A 63 8.02 3.49 -5.84
CA ILE A 63 6.79 4.11 -5.32
C ILE A 63 6.99 4.53 -3.85
N PRO A 64 6.92 5.84 -3.52
CA PRO A 64 7.13 6.33 -2.17
C PRO A 64 5.93 6.06 -1.26
N TYR A 65 6.17 5.32 -0.18
CA TYR A 65 5.23 5.05 0.91
C TYR A 65 5.64 5.78 2.19
N LYS A 66 4.69 6.01 3.11
CA LYS A 66 4.94 6.70 4.39
C LYS A 66 5.10 5.78 5.58
N GLY A 67 4.44 4.63 5.56
CA GLY A 67 4.36 3.75 6.71
C GLY A 67 3.60 2.48 6.38
N ILE A 68 4.00 1.39 7.02
CA ILE A 68 3.53 0.05 6.72
C ILE A 68 3.12 -0.61 8.03
N TYR A 69 1.92 -1.18 8.02
CA TYR A 69 1.31 -1.81 9.18
C TYR A 69 0.85 -3.20 8.78
N SER A 70 1.40 -4.22 9.43
CA SER A 70 0.91 -5.59 9.29
C SER A 70 -0.16 -5.84 10.37
N VAL A 71 -1.31 -6.36 9.95
CA VAL A 71 -2.50 -6.63 10.76
C VAL A 71 -2.93 -8.08 10.55
#